data_AF-A0A090W216-F1
#
_entry.id   AF-A0A090W216-F1
#
_cell.length_a   1.000
_cell.length_b   1.000
_cell.length_c   1.000
_cell.angle_alpha   90.00
_cell.angle_beta   90.00
_cell.angle_gamma   90.00
#
_symmetry.space_group_name_H-M   'P 1'
#
loop_
_entity.id
_entity.type
_entity.pdbx_description
1 polymer ?
#
loop_
_entity_poly.entity_id
_entity_poly.type
_entity_poly.pdbx_seq_one_letter_code
_entity_poly.pdbx_strand_id
1 'polypeptide(L)'
;MKERVSFLIILFVIGIGAHQLKAQSQVDFGVKGGLNLTFFKVAEGNFGANPETATGFYGGLFTDFNIDNNFSIQPEILYIVLNDFNFMNAPIYAKYQVGDNLYLSVGPSLNYFFDFFTNKFKIRGDIATSYNITSKIDLHVKYTLGFQEITPNGLFVGVGLKL
;
A
#
# COMPACT_ATOMS: atom_id res chain seq x y z
N MET A 1 12.32 -16.14 38.97
CA MET A 1 11.21 -17.08 38.68
C MET A 1 10.15 -16.46 37.75
N LYS A 2 9.72 -15.19 37.96
CA LYS A 2 8.77 -14.49 37.08
C LYS A 2 9.19 -14.40 35.59
N GLU A 3 10.47 -14.19 35.30
CA GLU A 3 10.93 -14.05 33.90
C GLU A 3 10.93 -15.37 33.11
N ARG A 4 11.17 -16.50 33.78
CA ARG A 4 11.08 -17.83 33.15
C ARG A 4 9.64 -18.23 32.85
N VAL A 5 8.70 -17.79 33.69
CA VAL A 5 7.25 -18.00 33.48
C VAL A 5 6.73 -17.14 32.32
N SER A 6 7.25 -15.92 32.16
CA SER A 6 6.89 -15.06 31.02
C SER A 6 7.37 -15.64 29.68
N PHE A 7 8.59 -16.19 29.65
CA PHE A 7 9.12 -16.86 28.44
C PHE A 7 8.35 -18.14 28.09
N LEU A 8 7.90 -18.91 29.10
CA LEU A 8 7.07 -20.10 28.91
C LEU A 8 5.65 -19.77 28.44
N ILE A 9 5.08 -18.64 28.88
CA ILE A 9 3.78 -18.16 28.37
C ILE A 9 3.90 -17.71 26.91
N ILE A 10 4.98 -17.04 26.53
CA ILE A 10 5.26 -16.68 25.14
C ILE A 10 5.40 -17.95 24.27
N LEU A 11 6.08 -18.99 24.76
CA LEU A 11 6.21 -20.27 24.04
C LEU A 11 4.87 -21.02 23.94
N PHE A 12 4.01 -20.94 24.97
CA PHE A 12 2.69 -21.55 25.00
C PHE A 12 1.70 -20.84 24.04
N VAL A 13 1.79 -19.52 23.91
CA VAL A 13 1.00 -18.75 22.92
C VAL A 13 1.42 -19.08 21.48
N ILE A 14 2.69 -19.38 21.24
CA ILE A 14 3.18 -19.82 19.92
C ILE A 14 2.72 -21.27 19.62
N GLY A 15 2.50 -22.12 20.63
CA GLY A 15 2.15 -23.53 20.49
C GLY A 15 0.68 -23.86 20.18
N ILE A 16 -0.26 -22.94 20.41
CA ILE A 16 -1.72 -23.21 20.26
C ILE A 16 -2.26 -22.78 18.89
N GLY A 17 -1.42 -22.19 18.03
CA GLY A 17 -1.82 -21.78 16.67
C GLY A 17 -1.94 -22.92 15.64
N ALA A 18 -1.61 -24.16 16.00
CA ALA A 18 -1.65 -25.30 15.08
C ALA A 18 -3.04 -25.95 15.02
N HIS A 19 -4.10 -25.15 14.88
CA HIS A 19 -5.38 -25.66 14.41
C HIS A 19 -5.37 -25.65 12.88
N GLN A 20 -5.44 -26.85 12.31
CA GLN A 20 -5.59 -27.11 10.88
C GLN A 20 -6.79 -26.33 10.31
N LEU A 21 -6.52 -25.23 9.62
CA LEU A 21 -7.44 -24.65 8.64
C LEU A 21 -6.97 -25.08 7.26
N LYS A 22 -7.60 -26.11 6.70
CA LYS A 22 -7.53 -26.40 5.26
C LYS A 22 -8.38 -25.41 4.46
N ALA A 23 -8.06 -24.12 4.60
CA ALA A 23 -8.43 -23.09 3.63
C ALA A 23 -7.10 -22.64 3.04
N GLN A 24 -6.61 -23.35 2.02
CA GLN A 24 -5.46 -22.88 1.27
C GLN A 24 -5.94 -21.67 0.47
N SER A 25 -5.98 -20.50 1.12
CA SER A 25 -6.16 -19.23 0.43
C SER A 25 -5.12 -19.20 -0.68
N GLN A 26 -5.57 -19.02 -1.92
CA GLN A 26 -4.65 -18.86 -3.02
C GLN A 26 -3.85 -17.59 -2.74
N VAL A 27 -2.54 -17.73 -2.59
CA VAL A 27 -1.64 -16.60 -2.40
C VAL A 27 -0.96 -16.34 -3.71
N ASP A 28 -1.20 -15.16 -4.28
CA ASP A 28 -0.53 -14.74 -5.49
C ASP A 28 0.53 -13.70 -5.15
N PHE A 29 1.69 -13.78 -5.81
CA PHE A 29 2.75 -12.79 -5.66
C PHE A 29 2.93 -12.03 -6.97
N GLY A 30 3.38 -10.79 -6.89
CA GLY A 30 3.63 -10.01 -8.10
C GLY A 30 4.46 -8.77 -7.90
N VAL A 31 4.74 -8.14 -9.03
CA VAL A 31 5.44 -6.87 -9.13
C VAL A 31 4.49 -5.81 -9.66
N LYS A 32 4.65 -4.56 -9.21
CA LYS A 32 3.91 -3.40 -9.72
C LYS A 32 4.84 -2.26 -10.03
N GLY A 33 4.48 -1.46 -11.02
CA GLY A 33 5.19 -0.23 -11.30
C GLY A 33 4.40 0.71 -12.20
N GLY A 34 4.83 1.98 -12.23
CA GLY A 34 4.18 2.99 -13.04
C GLY A 34 4.59 4.40 -12.68
N LEU A 35 3.70 5.34 -12.96
CA LEU A 35 3.86 6.77 -12.74
C LEU A 35 3.18 7.21 -11.44
N ASN A 36 3.80 8.17 -10.75
CA ASN A 36 3.25 8.83 -9.57
C ASN A 36 3.23 10.35 -9.79
N LEU A 37 2.12 10.98 -9.41
CA LEU A 37 1.90 12.41 -9.34
C LEU A 37 1.57 12.76 -7.88
N THR A 38 2.49 13.43 -7.19
CA THR A 38 2.34 13.81 -5.79
C THR A 38 1.99 15.30 -5.68
N PHE A 39 0.92 15.60 -4.96
CA PHE A 39 0.40 16.96 -4.77
C PHE A 39 0.74 17.45 -3.37
N PHE A 40 1.53 18.52 -3.30
CA PHE A 40 1.85 19.16 -2.03
C PHE A 40 0.80 20.18 -1.62
N LYS A 41 0.39 20.13 -0.35
CA LYS A 41 -0.45 21.15 0.26
C LYS A 41 0.47 22.29 0.68
N VAL A 42 0.57 23.35 -0.13
CA VAL A 42 1.26 24.58 0.28
C VAL A 42 0.32 25.37 1.19
N ALA A 43 0.76 25.67 2.41
CA ALA A 43 0.02 26.57 3.30
C ALA A 43 0.08 27.99 2.71
N GLU A 44 -1.08 28.60 2.45
CA GLU A 44 -1.17 29.93 1.86
C GLU A 44 -0.48 30.97 2.73
N GLY A 45 0.72 31.37 2.31
CA GLY A 45 1.48 32.49 2.87
C GLY A 45 1.99 33.37 1.74
N ASN A 46 1.12 34.27 1.26
CA ASN A 46 1.41 35.37 0.33
C ASN A 46 2.13 35.02 -0.99
N PHE A 47 1.39 35.17 -2.10
CA PHE A 47 1.78 35.06 -3.52
C PHE A 47 1.71 33.66 -4.16
N GLY A 48 0.55 33.36 -4.79
CA GLY A 48 0.42 32.41 -5.90
C GLY A 48 -0.09 31.02 -5.52
N ALA A 49 -1.34 30.71 -5.87
CA ALA A 49 -1.98 29.41 -5.66
C ALA A 49 -1.52 28.35 -6.69
N ASN A 50 -0.23 28.04 -6.74
CA ASN A 50 0.27 26.92 -7.53
C ASN A 50 0.65 25.77 -6.58
N PRO A 51 -0.19 24.73 -6.43
CA PRO A 51 0.22 23.53 -5.71
C PRO A 51 1.45 22.94 -6.43
N GLU A 52 2.57 22.86 -5.72
CA GLU A 52 3.75 22.17 -6.26
C GLU A 52 3.38 20.70 -6.49
N THR A 53 3.48 20.27 -7.74
CA THR A 53 3.18 18.91 -8.16
C THR A 53 4.50 18.25 -8.54
N ALA A 54 4.83 17.15 -7.87
CA ALA A 54 6.00 16.35 -8.18
C ALA A 54 5.61 15.11 -8.97
N THR A 55 6.25 14.89 -10.11
CA THR A 55 6.04 13.72 -10.95
C THR A 55 7.20 12.74 -10.78
N GLY A 56 6.92 11.45 -10.93
CA GLY A 56 7.98 10.44 -11.01
C GLY A 56 7.44 9.04 -11.17
N PHE A 57 8.20 8.07 -10.70
CA PHE A 57 7.96 6.66 -10.94
C PHE A 57 7.87 5.89 -9.63
N TYR A 58 7.24 4.72 -9.67
CA TYR A 58 7.30 3.78 -8.56
C TYR A 58 7.45 2.37 -9.08
N GLY A 59 8.00 1.52 -8.22
CA GLY A 59 8.14 0.09 -8.45
C GLY A 59 8.08 -0.65 -7.11
N GLY A 60 7.59 -1.88 -7.11
CA GLY A 60 7.47 -2.63 -5.88
C GLY A 60 6.88 -4.02 -6.03
N LEU A 61 6.58 -4.62 -4.88
CA LEU A 61 6.07 -5.96 -4.74
C LEU A 61 4.69 -5.93 -4.10
N PHE A 62 3.86 -6.90 -4.46
CA PHE A 62 2.61 -7.16 -3.77
C PHE A 62 2.41 -8.65 -3.53
N THR A 63 1.61 -8.94 -2.52
CA THR A 63 1.08 -10.27 -2.26
C THR A 63 -0.43 -10.15 -2.17
N ASP A 64 -1.17 -11.02 -2.85
CA ASP A 64 -2.64 -11.04 -2.86
C ASP A 64 -3.11 -12.32 -2.17
N PHE A 65 -3.67 -12.17 -0.96
CA PHE A 65 -4.24 -13.27 -0.18
C PHE A 65 -5.73 -13.37 -0.49
N ASN A 66 -6.11 -14.32 -1.35
CA ASN A 66 -7.51 -14.55 -1.69
C ASN A 66 -8.23 -15.19 -0.50
N ILE A 67 -9.11 -14.43 0.17
CA ILE A 67 -9.87 -14.89 1.33
C ILE A 67 -11.14 -15.59 0.86
N ASP A 68 -11.84 -14.97 -0.10
CA ASP A 68 -13.04 -15.48 -0.77
C ASP A 68 -12.94 -15.26 -2.28
N ASN A 69 -13.91 -15.75 -3.05
CA ASN A 69 -13.95 -15.61 -4.52
C ASN A 69 -13.88 -14.15 -5.02
N ASN A 70 -14.37 -13.21 -4.21
CA ASN A 70 -14.49 -11.80 -4.59
C ASN A 70 -13.68 -10.89 -3.66
N PHE A 71 -13.11 -11.42 -2.59
CA PHE A 71 -12.46 -10.62 -1.55
C PHE A 71 -11.05 -11.13 -1.27
N SER A 72 -10.10 -10.20 -1.27
CA SER A 72 -8.72 -10.48 -0.95
C SER A 72 -8.09 -9.39 -0.11
N ILE A 73 -7.03 -9.76 0.61
CA ILE A 73 -6.19 -8.82 1.35
C ILE A 73 -4.87 -8.71 0.61
N GLN A 74 -4.50 -7.49 0.24
CA GLN A 74 -3.31 -7.25 -0.59
C GLN A 74 -2.36 -6.27 0.11
N PRO A 75 -1.36 -6.75 0.87
CA PRO A 75 -0.22 -5.93 1.25
C PRO A 75 0.68 -5.64 0.05
N GLU A 76 1.25 -4.43 0.00
CA GLU A 76 2.24 -4.02 -0.98
C GLU A 76 3.42 -3.32 -0.31
N ILE A 77 4.57 -3.31 -0.98
CA ILE A 77 5.71 -2.48 -0.64
C ILE A 77 6.19 -1.83 -1.93
N LEU A 78 6.10 -0.51 -1.99
CA LEU A 78 6.43 0.30 -3.15
C LEU A 78 7.55 1.28 -2.80
N TYR A 79 8.52 1.40 -3.69
CA TYR A 79 9.52 2.45 -3.68
C TYR A 79 9.13 3.52 -4.70
N ILE A 80 9.05 4.77 -4.24
CA ILE A 80 8.65 5.90 -5.06
C ILE A 80 9.86 6.80 -5.25
N VAL A 81 10.13 7.11 -6.52
CA VAL A 81 11.17 8.04 -6.95
C VAL A 81 10.51 9.26 -7.58
N LEU A 82 10.73 10.42 -6.97
CA LEU A 82 10.35 11.72 -7.54
C LEU A 82 11.63 12.52 -7.78
N ASN A 83 11.54 13.60 -8.56
CA ASN A 83 12.72 14.40 -8.93
C ASN A 83 13.54 14.88 -7.72
N ASP A 84 12.85 15.33 -6.66
CA ASP A 84 13.50 15.99 -5.53
C ASP A 84 13.50 15.19 -4.23
N PHE A 85 12.75 14.08 -4.15
CA PHE A 85 12.64 13.26 -2.94
C PHE A 85 12.14 11.85 -3.24
N ASN A 86 12.51 10.91 -2.38
CA ASN A 86 12.14 9.52 -2.46
C ASN A 86 11.40 9.09 -1.19
N PHE A 87 10.49 8.13 -1.33
CA PHE A 87 9.82 7.56 -0.17
C PHE A 87 9.37 6.12 -0.40
N MET A 88 9.18 5.38 0.69
CA MET A 88 8.62 4.05 0.67
C MET A 88 7.14 4.12 1.07
N ASN A 89 6.29 3.37 0.38
CA ASN A 89 4.85 3.23 0.65
C ASN A 89 4.52 1.76 0.87
N ALA A 90 3.96 1.43 2.02
CA ALA A 90 3.55 0.08 2.40
C ALA A 90 2.05 0.07 2.75
N PRO A 91 1.16 -0.04 1.75
CA PRO A 91 -0.27 -0.17 1.96
C PRO A 91 -0.67 -1.61 2.30
N ILE A 92 -1.81 -1.75 2.99
CA ILE A 92 -2.51 -3.02 3.14
C ILE A 92 -3.95 -2.80 2.70
N TYR A 93 -4.35 -3.43 1.59
CA TYR A 93 -5.67 -3.24 1.01
C TYR A 93 -6.65 -4.34 1.40
N ALA A 94 -7.88 -3.92 1.69
CA ALA A 94 -9.06 -4.72 1.44
C ALA A 94 -9.44 -4.55 -0.03
N LYS A 95 -9.34 -5.61 -0.82
CA LYS A 95 -9.60 -5.62 -2.27
C LYS A 95 -10.85 -6.45 -2.55
N TYR A 96 -11.79 -5.87 -3.29
CA TYR A 96 -13.07 -6.48 -3.59
C TYR A 96 -13.38 -6.40 -5.09
N GLN A 97 -13.84 -7.50 -5.67
CA GLN A 97 -14.26 -7.58 -7.06
C GLN A 97 -15.67 -7.00 -7.22
N VAL A 98 -15.78 -5.87 -7.90
CA VAL A 98 -17.05 -5.13 -8.11
C VAL A 98 -17.67 -5.36 -9.48
N GLY A 99 -16.93 -5.98 -10.40
CA GLY A 99 -17.41 -6.35 -11.73
C GLY A 99 -16.46 -7.35 -12.39
N ASP A 100 -16.73 -7.69 -13.64
CA ASP A 100 -15.89 -8.60 -14.41
C ASP A 100 -14.49 -7.99 -14.56
N ASN A 101 -13.51 -8.65 -13.97
CA ASN A 101 -12.10 -8.23 -13.95
C ASN A 101 -11.83 -6.87 -13.30
N LEU A 102 -12.83 -6.23 -12.66
CA LEU A 102 -12.72 -4.91 -12.04
C LEU A 102 -12.72 -5.03 -10.51
N TYR A 103 -11.71 -4.46 -9.88
CA TYR A 103 -11.51 -4.52 -8.44
C TYR A 103 -11.39 -3.12 -7.85
N LEU A 104 -12.09 -2.90 -6.73
CA LEU A 104 -11.91 -1.74 -5.88
C LEU A 104 -11.06 -2.15 -4.67
N SER A 105 -10.17 -1.27 -4.23
CA SER A 105 -9.27 -1.51 -3.10
C SER A 105 -9.23 -0.30 -2.20
N VAL A 106 -9.32 -0.51 -0.89
CA VAL A 106 -9.23 0.55 0.11
C VAL A 106 -8.38 0.07 1.28
N GLY A 107 -7.58 0.96 1.85
CA GLY A 107 -6.73 0.57 2.96
C GLY A 107 -5.88 1.68 3.53
N PRO A 108 -5.38 1.51 4.77
CA PRO A 108 -4.35 2.38 5.31
C PRO A 108 -3.01 2.14 4.60
N SER A 109 -2.17 3.18 4.57
CA SER A 109 -0.79 3.06 4.08
C SER A 109 0.23 3.71 4.99
N LEU A 110 1.31 2.98 5.25
CA LEU A 110 2.48 3.45 5.98
C LEU A 110 3.48 4.04 4.98
N ASN A 111 3.96 5.24 5.26
CA ASN A 111 4.85 5.96 4.35
C ASN A 111 6.08 6.44 5.09
N TYR A 112 7.25 6.21 4.51
CA TYR A 112 8.53 6.65 5.05
C TYR A 112 9.26 7.53 4.04
N PHE A 113 9.31 8.83 4.33
CA PHE A 113 10.00 9.84 3.52
C PHE A 113 11.47 9.90 3.92
N PHE A 114 12.38 9.59 2.99
CA PHE A 114 13.81 9.53 3.30
C PHE A 114 14.41 10.93 3.56
N ASP A 115 13.92 11.90 2.80
CA ASP A 115 14.46 13.27 2.72
C ASP A 115 13.89 14.22 3.78
N PHE A 116 12.85 13.84 4.53
CA PHE A 116 12.23 14.72 5.54
C PHE A 116 13.07 14.78 6.82
N PHE A 117 13.51 15.96 7.27
CA PHE A 117 14.35 16.08 8.47
C PHE A 117 13.65 15.63 9.77
N THR A 118 12.34 15.80 9.87
CA THR A 118 11.51 15.36 11.01
C THR A 118 10.23 14.71 10.51
N ASN A 119 9.62 13.83 11.33
CA ASN A 119 8.36 13.14 11.01
C ASN A 119 8.37 12.37 9.67
N LYS A 120 9.45 11.63 9.41
CA LYS A 120 9.63 10.77 8.22
C LYS A 120 8.51 9.74 8.03
N PHE A 121 7.96 9.23 9.13
CA PHE A 121 6.85 8.28 9.11
C PHE A 121 5.50 9.01 9.05
N LYS A 122 4.68 8.65 8.06
CA LYS A 122 3.35 9.21 7.82
C LYS A 122 2.33 8.09 7.60
N ILE A 123 1.19 8.18 8.26
CA ILE A 123 0.03 7.32 7.99
C ILE A 123 -0.87 8.06 6.99
N ARG A 124 -1.32 7.34 5.97
CA ARG A 124 -2.20 7.82 4.90
C ARG A 124 -3.33 6.82 4.67
N GLY A 125 -4.31 7.21 3.87
CA GLY A 125 -5.38 6.34 3.40
C GLY A 125 -5.34 6.25 1.88
N ASP A 126 -5.56 5.07 1.34
CA ASP A 126 -5.47 4.80 -0.08
C ASP A 126 -6.80 4.25 -0.59
N ILE A 127 -7.20 4.70 -1.77
CA ILE A 127 -8.27 4.13 -2.58
C ILE A 127 -7.70 3.81 -3.96
N ALA A 128 -7.95 2.61 -4.47
CA ALA A 128 -7.44 2.18 -5.75
C ALA A 128 -8.48 1.38 -6.52
N THR A 129 -8.39 1.43 -7.84
CA THR A 129 -9.13 0.57 -8.76
C THR A 129 -8.14 -0.16 -9.66
N SER A 130 -8.43 -1.41 -9.99
CA SER A 130 -7.60 -2.21 -10.89
C SER A 130 -8.46 -3.03 -11.83
N TYR A 131 -8.00 -3.18 -13.06
CA TYR A 131 -8.64 -3.95 -14.11
C TYR A 131 -7.67 -5.01 -14.64
N ASN A 132 -8.04 -6.29 -14.49
CA ASN A 132 -7.24 -7.41 -14.97
C ASN A 132 -7.43 -7.58 -16.49
N ILE A 133 -6.46 -7.13 -17.29
CA ILE A 133 -6.44 -7.35 -18.74
C ILE A 133 -6.30 -8.84 -19.06
N THR A 134 -5.43 -9.52 -18.31
CA THR A 134 -5.22 -10.97 -18.39
C THR A 134 -5.22 -11.57 -17.00
N SER A 135 -5.09 -12.89 -16.88
CA SER A 135 -4.94 -13.54 -15.57
C SER A 135 -3.66 -13.13 -14.82
N LYS A 136 -2.68 -12.53 -15.52
CA LYS A 136 -1.40 -12.10 -14.95
C LYS A 136 -1.18 -10.60 -14.95
N ILE A 137 -1.78 -9.84 -15.86
CA ILE A 137 -1.51 -8.41 -16.07
C ILE A 137 -2.73 -7.60 -15.68
N ASP A 138 -2.54 -6.62 -14.80
CA ASP A 138 -3.56 -5.64 -14.42
C ASP A 138 -3.11 -4.21 -14.72
N LEU A 139 -4.07 -3.34 -15.00
CA LEU A 139 -3.91 -1.89 -14.99
C LEU A 139 -4.53 -1.35 -13.71
N HIS A 140 -3.87 -0.41 -13.06
CA HIS A 140 -4.40 0.16 -11.83
C HIS A 140 -4.21 1.67 -11.72
N VAL A 141 -5.16 2.27 -11.02
CA VAL A 141 -5.15 3.67 -10.61
C VAL A 141 -5.32 3.71 -9.10
N LYS A 142 -4.41 4.38 -8.40
CA LYS A 142 -4.47 4.55 -6.94
C LYS A 142 -4.43 6.03 -6.60
N TYR A 143 -5.30 6.46 -5.71
CA TYR A 143 -5.26 7.78 -5.08
C TYR A 143 -4.99 7.64 -3.58
N THR A 144 -3.99 8.35 -3.09
CA THR A 144 -3.62 8.40 -1.69
C THR A 144 -3.98 9.75 -1.08
N LEU A 145 -4.68 9.69 0.05
CA LEU A 145 -5.12 10.77 0.90
C LEU A 145 -4.17 10.94 2.10
N GLY A 146 -3.57 12.11 2.23
CA GLY A 146 -2.79 12.51 3.40
C GLY A 146 -3.68 13.03 4.54
N PHE A 147 -3.62 12.40 5.72
CA PHE A 147 -4.42 12.80 6.89
C PHE A 147 -3.82 13.93 7.73
N GLN A 148 -2.51 14.13 7.68
CA GLN A 148 -1.84 15.21 8.42
C GLN A 148 -1.72 16.45 7.53
N GLU A 149 -1.63 17.62 8.15
CA GLU A 149 -1.64 18.93 7.50
C GLU A 149 -0.58 19.07 6.39
N ILE A 150 0.60 18.47 6.62
CA ILE A 150 1.74 18.48 5.69
C ILE A 150 1.90 17.20 4.86
N THR A 151 0.97 16.25 4.95
CA THR A 151 1.08 15.00 4.18
C THR A 151 0.53 15.20 2.77
N PRO A 152 1.35 14.99 1.72
CA PRO A 152 0.91 15.17 0.35
C PRO A 152 -0.07 14.07 -0.07
N ASN A 153 -0.95 14.42 -1.01
CA ASN A 153 -1.76 13.44 -1.71
C ASN A 153 -0.97 12.86 -2.89
N GLY A 154 -1.35 11.70 -3.39
CA GLY A 154 -0.66 11.09 -4.54
C GLY A 154 -1.62 10.38 -5.47
N LEU A 155 -1.42 10.53 -6.78
CA LEU A 155 -2.12 9.79 -7.82
C LEU A 155 -1.10 8.89 -8.53
N PHE A 156 -1.41 7.60 -8.57
CA PHE A 156 -0.57 6.57 -9.16
C PHE A 156 -1.34 5.92 -10.31
N VAL A 157 -0.67 5.73 -11.43
CA VAL A 157 -1.19 4.97 -12.57
C VAL A 157 -0.12 3.97 -12.98
N GLY A 158 -0.47 2.70 -13.17
CA GLY A 158 0.52 1.70 -13.53
C GLY A 158 -0.03 0.36 -13.94
N VAL A 159 0.89 -0.60 -13.97
CA VAL A 159 0.67 -1.99 -14.36
C VAL A 159 1.14 -2.89 -13.21
N GLY A 160 0.38 -3.95 -12.95
CA GLY A 160 0.81 -5.07 -12.12
C GLY A 160 1.01 -6.34 -12.95
N LEU A 161 1.99 -7.14 -12.53
CA LEU A 161 2.25 -8.47 -13.06
C LEU A 161 2.24 -9.48 -11.91
N LYS A 162 1.24 -10.35 -11.91
CA LYS A 162 1.13 -11.54 -11.07
C LYS A 162 2.00 -12.66 -11.65
N LEU A 163 2.83 -13.27 -10.80
CA LEU A 163 3.84 -14.28 -11.18
C LEU A 163 3.23 -15.68 -11.24
#